data_AF-A0A090RW28-F1
#
_entry.id   AF-A0A090RW28-F1
#
_cell.length_a   1.000
_cell.length_b   1.000
_cell.length_c   1.000
_cell.angle_alpha   90.00
_cell.angle_beta   90.00
_cell.angle_gamma   90.00
#
_symmetry.space_group_name_H-M   'P 1'
#
loop_
_entity.id
_entity.type
_entity.pdbx_description
1 polymer ?
#
loop_
_entity_poly.entity_id
_entity_poly.type
_entity_poly.pdbx_seq_one_letter_code
_entity_poly.pdbx_strand_id
1 'polypeptide(L)'
;MRGARVQAVSGELGGERIDIVLWDDNPAQFVINAMAPADVASIIVDEDAHAMDIAVEADNLAQAIGRSGQNVRLASQLTGWELNVMTVADLQKKHQEEASASIENFMKHLDIEQDFAEMLVEEGFSTLEEVAYVPVNELLEIDGLNEELVEELRSRAKDALTTLALAQEESFEGVEPAEDLLD
;
A
#
# COMPACT_ATOMS: atom_id res chain seq x y z
N MET A 1 10.88 -5.71 -41.49
CA MET A 1 10.32 -6.85 -40.71
C MET A 1 10.34 -6.48 -39.24
N ARG A 2 9.24 -5.93 -38.70
CA ARG A 2 9.09 -5.70 -37.25
C ARG A 2 8.23 -6.83 -36.70
N GLY A 3 8.67 -7.49 -35.62
CA GLY A 3 7.88 -8.53 -34.94
C GLY A 3 7.98 -9.96 -35.49
N ALA A 4 8.77 -10.26 -36.52
CA ALA A 4 8.81 -11.60 -37.14
C ALA A 4 9.14 -12.74 -36.14
N ARG A 5 10.01 -12.49 -35.16
CA ARG A 5 10.32 -13.47 -34.10
C ARG A 5 9.14 -13.69 -33.15
N VAL A 6 8.46 -12.62 -32.77
CA VAL A 6 7.31 -12.67 -31.85
C VAL A 6 6.14 -13.36 -32.54
N GLN A 7 5.90 -13.06 -33.81
CA GLN A 7 4.85 -13.70 -34.61
C GLN A 7 5.09 -15.20 -34.79
N ALA A 8 6.34 -15.63 -34.95
CA ALA A 8 6.67 -17.05 -35.03
C ALA A 8 6.31 -17.78 -33.72
N VAL A 9 6.68 -17.22 -32.57
CA VAL A 9 6.35 -17.80 -31.25
C VAL A 9 4.84 -17.78 -31.00
N SER A 10 4.16 -16.67 -31.31
CA SER A 10 2.69 -16.58 -31.21
C SER A 10 1.99 -17.64 -32.07
N GLY A 11 2.52 -17.95 -33.27
CA GLY A 11 2.03 -19.04 -34.11
C GLY A 11 2.13 -20.42 -33.47
N GLU A 12 3.23 -20.72 -32.77
CA GLU A 12 3.41 -21.97 -32.01
C GLU A 12 2.48 -22.05 -30.79
N LEU A 13 2.14 -20.91 -30.19
CA LEU A 13 1.19 -20.81 -29.05
C LEU A 13 -0.27 -20.70 -29.50
N GLY A 14 -0.60 -21.08 -30.74
CA GLY A 14 -1.99 -21.08 -31.22
C GLY A 14 -2.60 -19.68 -31.41
N GLY A 15 -1.77 -18.66 -31.63
CA GLY A 15 -2.21 -17.29 -31.86
C GLY A 15 -2.41 -16.46 -30.58
N GLU A 16 -1.82 -16.89 -29.47
CA GLU A 16 -1.82 -16.11 -28.22
C GLU A 16 -1.14 -14.73 -28.43
N ARG A 17 -1.71 -13.70 -27.81
CA ARG A 17 -1.15 -12.34 -27.85
C ARG A 17 0.01 -12.24 -26.87
N ILE A 18 1.18 -11.87 -27.38
CA ILE A 18 2.41 -11.75 -26.61
C ILE A 18 2.83 -10.29 -26.61
N ASP A 19 2.89 -9.71 -25.41
CA ASP A 19 3.42 -8.37 -25.19
C ASP A 19 4.85 -8.47 -24.61
N ILE A 20 5.74 -7.61 -25.09
CA ILE A 20 7.13 -7.53 -24.62
C ILE A 20 7.27 -6.24 -23.84
N VAL A 21 7.55 -6.38 -22.55
CA VAL A 21 7.75 -5.26 -21.64
C VAL A 21 9.23 -5.11 -21.28
N LEU A 22 9.64 -3.90 -20.93
CA LEU A 22 10.98 -3.62 -20.46
C LEU A 22 11.09 -4.01 -18.99
N TRP A 23 12.08 -4.83 -18.68
CA TRP A 23 12.42 -5.12 -17.28
C TRP A 23 13.23 -3.97 -16.69
N ASP A 24 13.01 -3.70 -15.41
CA ASP A 24 13.73 -2.69 -14.64
C ASP A 24 14.01 -3.23 -13.22
N ASP A 25 15.13 -2.82 -12.62
CA ASP A 25 15.48 -3.16 -11.24
C ASP A 25 14.59 -2.43 -10.23
N ASN A 26 14.11 -1.23 -10.58
CA ASN A 26 13.17 -0.49 -9.75
C ASN A 26 11.76 -1.12 -9.87
N PRO A 27 11.17 -1.61 -8.77
CA PRO A 27 9.89 -2.32 -8.83
C PRO A 27 8.74 -1.43 -9.34
N ALA A 28 8.72 -0.15 -8.97
CA ALA A 28 7.71 0.79 -9.46
C ALA A 28 7.83 0.99 -10.97
N GLN A 29 9.06 1.16 -11.48
CA GLN A 29 9.28 1.30 -12.92
C GLN A 29 8.96 0.01 -13.69
N PHE A 30 9.27 -1.15 -13.10
CA PHE A 30 8.95 -2.44 -13.69
C PHE A 30 7.44 -2.68 -13.77
N VAL A 31 6.68 -2.30 -12.73
CA VAL A 31 5.21 -2.33 -12.74
C VAL A 31 4.64 -1.41 -13.80
N ILE A 32 5.14 -0.17 -13.93
CA ILE A 32 4.72 0.75 -15.00
C ILE A 32 4.92 0.10 -16.38
N ASN A 33 6.07 -0.55 -16.60
CA ASN A 33 6.36 -1.23 -17.86
C ASN A 33 5.46 -2.46 -18.07
N ALA A 34 5.13 -3.20 -17.00
CA ALA A 34 4.26 -4.37 -17.03
C ALA A 34 2.78 -4.03 -17.30
N MET A 35 2.35 -2.80 -16.96
CA MET A 35 0.99 -2.31 -17.21
C MET A 35 0.76 -1.86 -18.67
N ALA A 36 1.81 -1.79 -19.49
CA ALA A 36 1.69 -1.49 -20.91
C ALA A 36 0.69 -2.46 -21.59
N PRO A 37 -0.24 -1.97 -22.42
CA PRO A 37 -0.27 -0.65 -23.08
C PRO A 37 -0.98 0.49 -22.33
N ALA A 38 -1.40 0.30 -21.08
CA ALA A 38 -2.08 1.36 -20.33
C ALA A 38 -1.09 2.37 -19.75
N ASP A 39 -1.42 3.67 -19.83
CA ASP A 39 -0.59 4.71 -19.23
C ASP A 39 -0.92 4.88 -17.74
N VAL A 40 0.09 4.74 -16.90
CA VAL A 40 0.03 4.93 -15.44
C VAL A 40 0.28 6.41 -15.12
N ALA A 41 -0.58 7.02 -14.32
CA ALA A 41 -0.46 8.41 -13.90
C ALA A 41 0.36 8.55 -12.61
N SER A 42 0.08 7.71 -11.61
CA SER A 42 0.85 7.65 -10.37
C SER A 42 0.79 6.26 -9.75
N ILE A 43 1.75 5.95 -8.89
CA ILE A 43 1.84 4.70 -8.15
C ILE A 43 2.18 5.00 -6.70
N ILE A 44 1.47 4.38 -5.77
CA ILE A 44 1.86 4.30 -4.35
C ILE A 44 2.27 2.87 -4.07
N VAL A 45 3.39 2.74 -3.37
CA VAL A 45 3.96 1.47 -2.99
C VAL A 45 3.74 1.28 -1.50
N ASP A 46 3.12 0.17 -1.15
CA ASP A 46 3.00 -0.32 0.22
C ASP A 46 3.95 -1.52 0.36
N GLU A 47 5.11 -1.27 0.97
CA GLU A 47 6.16 -2.28 1.14
C GLU A 47 5.77 -3.34 2.17
N ASP A 48 4.97 -2.98 3.17
CA ASP A 48 4.57 -3.88 4.25
C ASP A 48 3.53 -4.89 3.76
N ALA A 49 2.55 -4.43 2.98
CA ALA A 49 1.55 -5.29 2.35
C ALA A 49 2.05 -5.96 1.06
N HIS A 50 3.23 -5.60 0.56
CA HIS A 50 3.75 -5.99 -0.76
C HIS A 50 2.72 -5.73 -1.88
N ALA A 51 2.08 -4.56 -1.81
CA ALA A 51 1.01 -4.13 -2.69
C ALA A 51 1.34 -2.77 -3.32
N MET A 52 0.76 -2.49 -4.48
CA MET A 52 0.88 -1.20 -5.16
C MET A 52 -0.48 -0.71 -5.63
N ASP A 53 -0.81 0.52 -5.27
CA ASP A 53 -1.96 1.23 -5.81
C ASP A 53 -1.55 1.99 -7.06
N ILE A 54 -2.17 1.63 -8.19
CA ILE A 54 -1.90 2.20 -9.50
C ILE A 54 -3.07 3.11 -9.87
N ALA A 55 -2.79 4.40 -9.99
CA ALA A 55 -3.76 5.35 -10.51
C ALA A 55 -3.58 5.57 -12.00
N VAL A 56 -4.70 5.51 -12.71
CA VAL A 56 -4.79 5.77 -14.14
C VAL A 56 -5.88 6.80 -14.42
N GLU A 57 -5.80 7.46 -15.57
CA GLU A 57 -6.89 8.28 -16.06
C GLU A 57 -8.15 7.44 -16.30
N ALA A 58 -9.32 8.03 -16.12
CA ALA A 58 -10.59 7.31 -16.24
C ALA A 58 -10.77 6.62 -17.61
N ASP A 59 -10.27 7.24 -18.67
CA ASP A 59 -10.30 6.70 -20.04
C ASP A 59 -9.38 5.48 -20.22
N ASN A 60 -8.32 5.38 -19.41
CA ASN A 60 -7.34 4.29 -19.44
C ASN A 60 -7.66 3.15 -18.47
N LEU A 61 -8.60 3.35 -17.52
CA LEU A 61 -8.97 2.36 -16.51
C LEU A 61 -9.38 1.01 -17.13
N ALA A 62 -10.23 1.03 -18.14
CA ALA A 62 -10.70 -0.18 -18.80
C ALA A 62 -9.56 -0.96 -19.48
N GLN A 63 -8.57 -0.25 -20.03
CA GLN A 63 -7.40 -0.85 -20.67
C GLN A 63 -6.43 -1.43 -19.63
N ALA A 64 -6.20 -0.68 -18.54
CA ALA A 64 -5.33 -1.09 -17.43
C ALA A 64 -5.81 -2.38 -16.76
N ILE A 65 -7.13 -2.50 -16.52
CA ILE A 65 -7.74 -3.73 -15.96
C ILE A 65 -7.70 -4.86 -17.01
N GLY A 66 -8.00 -4.54 -18.27
CA GLY A 66 -8.11 -5.51 -19.35
C GLY A 66 -9.36 -6.39 -19.23
N ARG A 67 -9.56 -7.27 -20.23
CA ARG A 67 -10.75 -8.15 -20.27
C ARG A 67 -10.76 -9.08 -19.04
N SER A 68 -11.79 -8.98 -18.20
CA SER A 68 -11.94 -9.78 -16.99
C SER A 68 -10.74 -9.67 -16.02
N GLY A 69 -10.10 -8.50 -15.95
CA GLY A 69 -8.93 -8.27 -15.11
C GLY A 69 -7.66 -8.99 -15.59
N GLN A 70 -7.64 -9.46 -16.84
CA GLN A 70 -6.51 -10.25 -17.33
C GLN A 70 -5.20 -9.46 -17.30
N ASN A 71 -5.21 -8.17 -17.64
CA ASN A 71 -3.99 -7.39 -17.74
C ASN A 71 -3.36 -7.19 -16.34
N VAL A 72 -4.16 -6.72 -15.38
CA VAL A 72 -3.68 -6.52 -14.01
C VAL A 72 -3.22 -7.83 -13.36
N ARG A 73 -3.90 -8.94 -13.67
CA ARG A 73 -3.51 -10.27 -13.17
C ARG A 73 -2.17 -10.73 -13.73
N LEU A 74 -1.94 -10.53 -15.03
CA LEU A 74 -0.66 -10.88 -15.66
C LEU A 74 0.46 -9.98 -15.15
N ALA A 75 0.22 -8.68 -15.00
CA ALA A 75 1.18 -7.74 -14.44
C ALA A 75 1.54 -8.11 -13.00
N SER A 76 0.55 -8.39 -12.15
CA SER A 76 0.75 -8.86 -10.76
C SER A 76 1.54 -10.17 -10.70
N GLN A 77 1.22 -11.15 -11.55
CA GLN A 77 1.98 -12.41 -11.62
C GLN A 77 3.41 -12.21 -12.13
N LEU A 78 3.64 -11.26 -13.04
CA LEU A 78 4.94 -10.98 -13.61
C LEU A 78 5.85 -10.24 -12.60
N THR A 79 5.29 -9.29 -11.84
CA THR A 79 6.03 -8.46 -10.90
C THR A 79 6.12 -9.09 -9.51
N GLY A 80 5.17 -9.97 -9.18
CA GLY A 80 5.03 -10.57 -7.85
C GLY A 80 4.32 -9.68 -6.83
N TRP A 81 3.89 -8.47 -7.23
CA TRP A 81 3.20 -7.51 -6.37
C TRP A 81 1.69 -7.64 -6.50
N GLU A 82 0.95 -7.39 -5.43
CA GLU A 82 -0.50 -7.20 -5.52
C GLU A 82 -0.79 -5.81 -6.12
N LEU A 83 -1.54 -5.75 -7.22
CA LEU A 83 -1.75 -4.51 -7.97
C LEU A 83 -3.21 -4.07 -7.91
N ASN A 84 -3.46 -2.94 -7.27
CA ASN A 84 -4.78 -2.32 -7.16
C ASN A 84 -4.91 -1.19 -8.15
N VAL A 85 -5.73 -1.35 -9.18
CA VAL A 85 -5.91 -0.32 -10.22
C VAL A 85 -7.16 0.49 -9.94
N MET A 86 -7.02 1.81 -9.88
CA MET A 86 -8.11 2.75 -9.64
C MET A 86 -7.93 4.04 -10.43
N THR A 87 -8.93 4.92 -10.40
CA THR A 87 -8.78 6.24 -11.03
C THR A 87 -7.95 7.19 -10.16
N VAL A 88 -7.36 8.23 -10.74
CA VAL A 88 -6.69 9.30 -9.98
C VAL A 88 -7.63 9.92 -8.93
N ALA A 89 -8.91 10.07 -9.25
CA ALA A 89 -9.90 10.60 -8.32
C ALA A 89 -10.18 9.64 -7.15
N ASP A 90 -10.28 8.34 -7.44
CA ASP A 90 -10.47 7.32 -6.40
C ASP A 90 -9.25 7.23 -5.47
N LEU A 91 -8.05 7.35 -6.04
CA LEU A 91 -6.81 7.35 -5.26
C LEU A 91 -6.75 8.54 -4.30
N GLN A 92 -7.10 9.75 -4.77
CA GLN A 92 -7.18 10.93 -3.91
C GLN A 92 -8.21 10.76 -2.80
N LYS A 93 -9.35 10.15 -3.11
CA LYS A 93 -10.39 9.85 -2.12
C LYS A 93 -9.88 8.85 -1.08
N LYS A 94 -9.20 7.78 -1.51
CA LYS A 94 -8.60 6.77 -0.64
C LYS A 94 -7.61 7.41 0.34
N HIS A 95 -6.71 8.26 -0.15
CA HIS A 95 -5.77 8.98 0.71
C HIS A 95 -6.44 9.92 1.72
N GLN A 96 -7.51 10.62 1.33
CA GLN A 96 -8.25 11.46 2.27
C GLN A 96 -8.90 10.63 3.38
N GLU A 97 -9.44 9.46 3.03
CA GLU A 97 -10.04 8.52 3.98
C GLU A 97 -8.99 7.92 4.91
N GLU A 98 -7.83 7.51 4.39
CA GLU A 98 -6.68 7.01 5.16
C GLU A 98 -6.12 8.07 6.12
N ALA A 99 -5.94 9.31 5.65
CA ALA A 99 -5.51 10.42 6.49
C ALA A 99 -6.50 10.68 7.62
N SER A 100 -7.80 10.72 7.30
CA SER A 100 -8.86 10.92 8.31
C SER A 100 -8.89 9.77 9.32
N ALA A 101 -8.74 8.53 8.87
CA ALA A 101 -8.68 7.36 9.74
C ALA A 101 -7.43 7.40 10.65
N SER A 102 -6.29 7.84 10.12
CA SER A 102 -5.04 8.00 10.89
C SER A 102 -5.19 9.07 11.97
N ILE A 103 -5.78 10.22 11.63
CA ILE A 103 -6.12 11.29 12.59
C ILE A 103 -7.01 10.74 13.71
N GLU A 104 -8.10 10.06 13.38
CA GLU A 104 -9.01 9.47 14.38
C GLU A 104 -8.29 8.44 15.27
N ASN A 105 -7.41 7.63 14.68
CA ASN A 105 -6.61 6.64 15.40
C ASN A 105 -5.66 7.32 16.39
N PHE A 106 -4.94 8.35 15.96
CA PHE A 106 -4.05 9.12 16.82
C PHE A 106 -4.80 9.84 17.94
N MET A 107 -5.91 10.51 17.64
CA MET A 107 -6.73 11.16 18.68
C MET A 107 -7.20 10.16 19.74
N LYS A 108 -7.63 8.96 19.31
CA LYS A 108 -8.16 7.94 20.21
C LYS A 108 -7.07 7.29 21.08
N HIS A 109 -5.90 7.01 20.51
CA HIS A 109 -4.87 6.19 21.15
C HIS A 109 -3.74 7.00 21.78
N LEU A 110 -3.45 8.19 21.25
CA LEU A 110 -2.41 9.07 21.78
C LEU A 110 -2.98 10.18 22.68
N ASP A 111 -4.30 10.33 22.77
CA ASP A 111 -4.99 11.36 23.57
C ASP A 111 -4.46 12.77 23.25
N ILE A 112 -4.47 13.08 21.95
CA ILE A 112 -4.02 14.35 21.37
C ILE A 112 -5.19 15.10 20.71
N GLU A 113 -5.03 16.41 20.58
CA GLU A 113 -5.98 17.25 19.86
C GLU A 113 -5.91 17.03 18.34
N GLN A 114 -7.00 17.36 17.64
CA GLN A 114 -7.11 17.15 16.20
C GLN A 114 -6.01 17.90 15.42
N ASP A 115 -5.76 19.17 15.75
CA ASP A 115 -4.73 19.99 15.09
C ASP A 115 -3.34 19.34 15.19
N PHE A 116 -3.07 18.65 16.30
CA PHE A 116 -1.80 17.96 16.50
C PHE A 116 -1.74 16.61 15.76
N ALA A 117 -2.86 15.90 15.66
CA ALA A 117 -2.97 14.68 14.86
C ALA A 117 -2.85 14.97 13.35
N GLU A 118 -3.43 16.08 12.87
CA GLU A 118 -3.28 16.56 11.50
C GLU A 118 -1.82 16.85 11.18
N MET A 119 -1.11 17.53 12.09
CA MET A 119 0.33 17.81 11.94
C MET A 119 1.17 16.53 11.81
N LEU A 120 0.90 15.50 12.62
CA LEU A 120 1.60 14.22 12.50
C LEU A 120 1.38 13.57 11.13
N VAL A 121 0.15 13.60 10.61
CA VAL A 121 -0.16 13.03 9.28
C VAL A 121 0.48 13.85 8.16
N GLU A 122 0.53 15.17 8.28
CA GLU A 122 1.21 16.04 7.30
C GLU A 122 2.72 15.80 7.24
N GLU A 123 3.33 15.49 8.39
CA GLU A 123 4.75 15.10 8.48
C GLU A 123 5.00 13.65 8.04
N GLY A 124 3.94 12.91 7.66
CA GLY A 124 4.04 11.58 7.05
C GLY A 124 3.84 10.41 8.01
N PHE A 125 3.45 10.65 9.26
CA PHE A 125 3.12 9.59 10.20
C PHE A 125 1.70 9.07 9.93
N SER A 126 1.59 7.78 9.66
CA SER A 126 0.34 7.11 9.32
C SER A 126 -0.06 6.03 10.34
N THR A 127 0.90 5.53 11.12
CA THR A 127 0.68 4.42 12.07
C THR A 127 1.18 4.74 13.48
N LEU A 128 0.64 4.02 14.49
CA LEU A 128 1.10 4.15 15.88
C LEU A 128 2.51 3.59 16.06
N GLU A 129 2.87 2.59 15.25
CA GLU A 129 4.18 1.95 15.19
C GLU A 129 5.25 2.94 14.77
N GLU A 130 5.00 3.74 13.72
CA GLU A 130 5.91 4.80 13.30
C GLU A 130 6.15 5.78 14.45
N VAL A 131 5.09 6.28 15.09
CA VAL A 131 5.22 7.20 16.24
C VAL A 131 6.02 6.56 17.39
N ALA A 132 5.84 5.26 17.66
CA ALA A 132 6.54 4.57 18.74
C ALA A 132 8.04 4.33 18.46
N TYR A 133 8.41 4.03 17.21
CA TYR A 133 9.71 3.46 16.87
C TYR A 133 10.60 4.34 15.98
N VAL A 134 10.07 5.37 15.33
CA VAL A 134 10.84 6.34 14.55
C VAL A 134 11.90 7.03 15.43
N PRO A 135 13.08 7.37 14.88
CA PRO A 135 14.11 8.10 15.61
C PRO A 135 13.59 9.42 16.21
N VAL A 136 13.93 9.66 17.48
CA VAL A 136 13.46 10.85 18.25
C VAL A 136 13.80 12.16 17.54
N ASN A 137 14.92 12.22 16.82
CA ASN A 137 15.31 13.39 16.06
C ASN A 137 14.32 13.77 14.96
N GLU A 138 13.66 12.80 14.31
CA GLU A 138 12.66 13.09 13.25
C GLU A 138 11.40 13.70 13.88
N LEU A 139 10.96 13.18 15.04
CA LEU A 139 9.84 13.76 15.78
C LEU A 139 10.16 15.16 16.35
N LEU A 140 11.42 15.42 16.69
CA LEU A 140 11.85 16.74 17.17
C LEU A 140 11.97 17.79 16.07
N GLU A 141 11.98 17.39 14.79
CA GLU A 141 11.97 18.34 13.67
C GLU A 141 10.58 18.94 13.43
N ILE A 142 9.53 18.30 13.94
CA ILE A 142 8.14 18.78 13.86
C ILE A 142 7.97 20.03 14.73
N ASP A 143 7.41 21.10 14.14
CA ASP A 143 7.21 22.36 14.85
C ASP A 143 6.23 22.19 16.02
N GLY A 144 6.60 22.68 17.20
CA GLY A 144 5.80 22.56 18.42
C GLY A 144 6.06 21.30 19.26
N LEU A 145 6.92 20.36 18.80
CA LEU A 145 7.35 19.23 19.61
C LEU A 145 8.63 19.53 20.41
N ASN A 146 8.65 19.08 21.66
CA ASN A 146 9.81 19.13 22.53
C ASN A 146 10.16 17.71 23.02
N GLU A 147 11.35 17.53 23.61
CA GLU A 147 11.85 16.22 24.04
C GLU A 147 10.92 15.52 25.05
N GLU A 148 10.25 16.29 25.91
CA GLU A 148 9.30 15.77 26.89
C GLU A 148 8.02 15.24 26.22
N LEU A 149 7.43 16.01 25.30
CA LEU A 149 6.24 15.63 24.54
C LEU A 149 6.52 14.44 23.61
N VAL A 150 7.69 14.39 22.97
CA VAL A 150 8.06 13.26 22.12
C VAL A 150 8.15 11.97 22.93
N GLU A 151 8.82 11.99 24.08
CA GLU A 151 8.89 10.81 24.96
C GLU A 151 7.50 10.40 25.48
N GLU A 152 6.64 11.38 25.81
CA GLU A 152 5.27 11.12 26.20
C GLU A 152 4.45 10.45 25.08
N LEU A 153 4.48 11.00 23.87
CA LEU A 153 3.81 10.43 22.70
C LEU A 153 4.28 9.02 22.41
N ARG A 154 5.59 8.78 22.48
CA ARG A 154 6.16 7.44 22.29
C ARG A 154 5.71 6.46 23.36
N SER A 155 5.63 6.89 24.61
CA SER A 155 5.11 6.07 25.70
C SER A 155 3.65 5.70 25.44
N ARG A 156 2.81 6.70 25.12
CA ARG A 156 1.39 6.47 24.82
C ARG A 156 1.18 5.56 23.62
N ALA A 157 1.97 5.75 22.56
CA ALA A 157 1.94 4.88 21.37
C ALA A 157 2.27 3.41 21.73
N LYS A 158 3.34 3.18 22.51
CA LYS A 158 3.71 1.83 22.97
C LYS A 158 2.65 1.20 23.88
N ASP A 159 2.07 1.98 24.78
CA ASP A 159 1.01 1.52 25.67
C ASP A 159 -0.26 1.16 24.89
N ALA A 160 -0.62 1.97 23.89
CA ALA A 160 -1.72 1.70 22.97
C ALA A 160 -1.48 0.42 22.16
N LEU A 161 -0.30 0.25 21.57
CA LEU A 161 0.08 -0.96 20.83
C LEU A 161 0.03 -2.22 21.72
N THR A 162 0.52 -2.11 22.96
CA THR A 162 0.45 -3.20 23.93
C THR A 162 -0.98 -3.57 24.26
N THR A 163 -1.84 -2.56 24.47
CA THR A 163 -3.27 -2.77 24.74
C THR A 163 -3.99 -3.42 23.56
N LEU A 164 -3.67 -3.01 22.33
CA LEU A 164 -4.22 -3.60 21.11
C LEU A 164 -3.77 -5.06 20.94
N ALA A 165 -2.49 -5.36 21.20
CA ALA A 165 -1.96 -6.72 21.15
C ALA A 165 -2.63 -7.64 22.19
N LEU A 166 -2.82 -7.17 23.42
CA LEU A 166 -3.54 -7.92 24.47
C LEU A 166 -5.01 -8.16 24.10
N ALA A 167 -5.70 -7.15 23.57
CA ALA A 167 -7.07 -7.31 23.12
C ALA A 167 -7.20 -8.30 21.94
N GLN A 168 -6.18 -8.34 21.07
CA GLN A 168 -6.10 -9.33 20.01
C GLN A 168 -5.89 -10.74 20.58
N GLU A 169 -4.99 -10.93 21.55
CA GLU A 169 -4.80 -12.23 22.24
C GLU A 169 -6.08 -12.70 22.95
N GLU A 170 -6.78 -11.84 23.67
CA GLU A 170 -8.06 -12.16 24.32
C GLU A 170 -9.13 -12.59 23.30
N SER A 171 -9.09 -12.06 22.07
CA SER A 171 -10.01 -12.50 21.00
C SER A 171 -9.71 -13.91 20.48
N PHE A 172 -8.48 -14.41 20.68
CA PHE A 172 -8.07 -15.78 20.37
C PHE A 172 -8.27 -16.75 21.55
N GLU A 173 -8.40 -16.26 22.79
CA GLU A 173 -8.78 -17.07 23.95
C GLU A 173 -10.23 -17.57 23.81
N GLY A 174 -10.38 -18.75 23.20
CA GLY A 174 -11.65 -19.43 22.97
C GLY A 174 -11.83 -20.00 21.57
N VAL A 175 -10.89 -19.73 20.65
CA VAL A 175 -10.85 -20.38 19.33
C VAL A 175 -10.02 -21.65 19.46
N GLU A 176 -10.67 -22.80 19.66
CA GLU A 176 -9.99 -24.08 19.48
C GLU A 176 -9.50 -24.20 18.04
N PRO A 177 -8.28 -24.74 17.78
CA PRO A 177 -7.84 -25.05 16.43
C PRO A 177 -8.88 -25.92 15.75
N ALA A 178 -9.14 -25.68 14.47
CA ALA A 178 -10.02 -26.54 13.70
C ALA A 178 -9.54 -28.01 13.81
N GLU A 179 -10.48 -28.96 13.96
CA GLU A 179 -10.16 -30.38 14.22
C GLU A 179 -9.19 -30.98 13.18
N ASP A 180 -9.14 -30.45 11.96
CA ASP A 180 -8.24 -30.86 10.88
C ASP A 180 -6.76 -30.49 11.09
N LEU A 181 -6.46 -29.62 12.06
CA LEU A 181 -5.10 -29.26 12.49
C LEU A 181 -4.63 -30.06 13.71
N LEU A 182 -5.50 -30.88 14.31
CA LEU A 182 -5.22 -31.66 15.51
C LEU A 182 -4.87 -33.14 15.23
N ASP A 183 -5.00 -33.59 13.97
CA ASP A 183 -4.70 -34.96 13.51
C ASP A 183 -3.29 -35.13 12.92
#